data_AF-A0A7K0UWZ9-F1
#
_entry.id   AF-A0A7K0UWZ9-F1
#
_cell.length_a   1.000
_cell.length_b   1.000
_cell.length_c   1.000
_cell.angle_alpha   90.00
_cell.angle_beta   90.00
_cell.angle_gamma   90.00
#
_symmetry.space_group_name_H-M   'P 1'
#
loop_
_entity.id
_entity.type
_entity.pdbx_description
1 polymer ?
#
loop_
_entity_poly.entity_id
_entity_poly.type
_entity_poly.pdbx_seq_one_letter_code
_entity_poly.pdbx_strand_id
1 'polypeptide(L)' 'MIAILDYGSGNLRSAQRAFELAHTEVVVTSDPKICSQAQGLVVPGVGAF' A
#
# COMPACT_ATOMS: atom_id res chain seq x y z
N MET A 1 -1.73 11.53 -1.61
CA MET A 1 -1.41 10.41 -0.70
C MET A 1 -2.09 9.13 -1.17
N ILE A 2 -1.30 8.08 -1.40
CA ILE A 2 -1.78 6.72 -1.71
C ILE A 2 -1.62 5.85 -0.45
N ALA A 3 -2.61 5.03 -0.12
CA ALA A 3 -2.50 4.05 0.95
C ALA A 3 -2.12 2.69 0.38
N ILE A 4 -1.20 1.99 1.05
CA ILE A 4 -0.89 0.58 0.81
C ILE A 4 -1.48 -0.21 1.97
N LEU A 5 -2.42 -1.11 1.66
CA LEU A 5 -3.05 -1.95 2.67
C LEU A 5 -2.05 -2.98 3.17
N ASP A 6 -1.69 -2.88 4.44
CA ASP A 6 -0.93 -3.90 5.14
C ASP A 6 -1.89 -4.92 5.75
N TYR A 7 -1.96 -6.11 5.14
CA TYR A 7 -2.71 -7.26 5.66
C TYR A 7 -1.77 -8.36 6.18
N GLY A 8 -0.51 -8.04 6.48
CA GLY A 8 0.45 -8.97 7.10
C GLY A 8 1.14 -9.93 6.12
N SER A 9 0.92 -9.81 4.82
CA SER A 9 1.67 -10.59 3.83
C SER A 9 2.97 -9.88 3.44
N GLY A 10 4.07 -10.64 3.37
CA GLY A 10 5.44 -10.13 3.28
C GLY A 10 5.85 -9.42 1.98
N ASN A 11 4.91 -8.88 1.20
CA ASN A 11 5.13 -8.26 -0.11
C ASN A 11 5.15 -6.72 -0.09
N LEU A 12 5.06 -6.09 1.09
CA LEU A 12 5.10 -4.64 1.26
C LEU A 12 6.38 -3.97 0.73
N ARG A 13 7.54 -4.65 0.81
CA ARG A 13 8.82 -4.09 0.32
C ARG A 13 8.84 -3.85 -1.18
N SER A 14 8.20 -4.73 -1.96
CA SER A 14 8.13 -4.60 -3.41
C SER A 14 7.28 -3.39 -3.80
N ALA A 15 6.14 -3.24 -3.12
CA ALA A 15 5.23 -2.12 -3.33
C ALA A 15 5.89 -0.80 -2.93
N GLN A 16 6.48 -0.71 -1.72
CA GLN A 16 7.19 0.49 -1.26
C GLN A 16 8.26 0.95 -2.24
N ARG A 17 9.09 0.03 -2.74
CA ARG A 17 10.15 0.37 -3.69
C ARG A 17 9.62 0.92 -5.02
N ALA A 18 8.50 0.41 -5.51
CA ALA A 18 7.87 0.93 -6.73
C ALA A 18 7.38 2.38 -6.55
N PHE A 19 6.87 2.72 -5.37
CA PHE A 19 6.41 4.09 -5.09
C PHE A 19 7.53 5.07 -4.77
N GLU A 20 8.62 4.61 -4.15
CA GLU A 20 9.85 5.41 -3.99
C GLU A 20 10.38 5.91 -5.33
N LEU A 21 10.38 5.05 -6.36
CA LEU A 21 10.78 5.41 -7.73
C LEU A 21 9.81 6.37 -8.40
N ALA A 22 8.54 6.34 -8.02
CA ALA A 22 7.49 7.18 -8.59
C ALA A 22 7.39 8.56 -7.92
N HIS A 23 8.26 8.88 -6.95
CA HIS A 23 8.21 10.12 -6.14
C HIS A 23 6.82 10.43 -5.58
N THR A 24 6.04 9.39 -5.29
CA THR A 24 4.65 9.52 -4.84
C THR A 24 4.58 9.30 -3.34
N GLU A 25 3.83 10.15 -2.65
CA GLU A 25 3.63 10.04 -1.22
C GLU A 25 2.69 8.87 -0.89
N VAL A 26 3.26 7.80 -0.32
CA VAL A 26 2.56 6.58 0.08
C VAL A 26 2.64 6.36 1.59
N VAL A 27 1.54 5.85 2.14
CA VAL A 27 1.47 5.42 3.54
C VAL A 27 1.10 3.95 3.59
N VAL A 28 1.88 3.14 4.31
CA VAL A 28 1.56 1.73 4.56
C VAL A 28 0.72 1.67 5.83
N THR A 29 -0.46 1.09 5.76
CA THR A 29 -1.38 1.05 6.90
C THR A 29 -2.36 -0.12 6.80
N SER A 30 -2.75 -0.62 7.97
CA SER A 30 -3.87 -1.56 8.13
C SER A 30 -5.14 -0.87 8.62
N ASP A 31 -5.11 0.46 8.83
CA ASP A 31 -6.27 1.22 9.31
C ASP A 31 -7.22 1.54 8.13
N PRO A 32 -8.47 1.02 8.15
CA PRO A 32 -9.45 1.29 7.11
C PRO A 32 -9.82 2.78 7.00
N LYS A 33 -9.66 3.58 8.07
CA LYS A 33 -9.91 5.03 8.03
C LYS A 33 -8.89 5.73 7.13
N ILE A 34 -7.61 5.38 7.27
CA ILE A 34 -6.54 5.97 6.47
C ILE A 34 -6.70 5.54 5.01
N CYS A 35 -7.08 4.28 4.76
CA CYS A 35 -7.38 3.78 3.42
C CYS A 35 -8.55 4.53 2.76
N SER A 36 -9.61 4.81 3.52
CA SER A 36 -10.80 5.51 3.03
C SER A 36 -10.54 7.00 2.73
N GLN A 37 -9.54 7.60 3.38
CA GLN A 37 -9.13 8.99 3.17
C GLN A 37 -8.07 9.15 2.07
N ALA A 38 -7.46 8.05 1.62
CA ALA A 38 -6.45 8.09 0.58
C ALA A 38 -7.07 8.39 -0.79
N GLN A 39 -6.29 9.05 -1.65
CA GLN A 39 -6.69 9.33 -3.04
C GLN A 39 -6.62 8.08 -3.93
N GLY A 40 -5.87 7.07 -3.47
CA GLY A 40 -5.76 5.77 -4.12
C GLY A 40 -5.39 4.72 -3.08
N LEU A 41 -5.83 3.49 -3.30
CA LEU A 41 -5.56 2.34 -2.45
C LEU A 41 -4.83 1.26 -3.26
N VAL A 42 -3.76 0.76 -2.69
CA VAL A 42 -2.94 -0.31 -3.26
C VAL A 42 -3.07 -1.50 -2.34
N VAL A 43 -3.63 -2.59 -2.88
CA VAL A 43 -3.69 -3.87 -2.17
C VAL A 43 -2.57 -4.73 -2.75
N PRO A 44 -1.43 -4.90 -2.04
CA PRO A 44 -0.34 -5.72 -2.54
C PRO A 44 -0.83 -7.17 -2.63
N GLY A 45 -0.43 -7.93 -3.64
CA GLY A 45 -0.92 -9.31 -3.82
C GLY A 45 0.26 -10.26 -3.96
N VAL A 46 0.26 -11.36 -3.20
CA VAL A 46 0.82 -12.62 -3.68
C VAL A 46 -0.36 -13.46 -4.13
N GLY A 47 -0.29 -13.99 -5.35
CA GLY A 47 -1.43 -14.71 -5.95
C GLY A 47 -2.02 -15.76 -5.01
N ALA A 48 -3.36 -15.81 -5.02
CA ALA A 48 -4.27 -16.64 -4.24
C ALA A 48 -4.36 -16.30 -2.73
N PHE A 49 -5.43 -15.60 -2.33
CA PHE A 49 -6.54 -16.15 -1.53
C PHE A 49 -7.70 -15.13 -1.48
#